data_AF-A0A9W3P198-F1
#
_entry.id   AF-A0A9W3P198-F1
#
_cell.length_a   1.000
_cell.length_b   1.000
_cell.length_c   1.000
_cell.angle_alpha   90.00
_cell.angle_beta   90.00
_cell.angle_gamma   90.00
#
_symmetry.space_group_name_H-M   'P 1'
#
loop_
_entity.id
_entity.type
_entity.pdbx_description
1 polymer ?
#
loop_
_entity_poly.entity_id
_entity_poly.type
_entity_poly.pdbx_seq_one_letter_code
_entity_poly.pdbx_strand_id
1 'polypeptide(L)'
;MENKALLDAIEQLKQQVAHLTFKQNLLFTNGSVERLVFDYDLTQIQFTQIMDLMDEYRKMIGEGKQVSHHEFEMQINAIVPDHGYHFAEAITYAFWENKRWEEVFNELYRGMEKYKYVKREI
;
A
#
# COMPACT_ATOMS: atom_id res chain seq x y z
N MET A 1 24.99 -29.76 10.67
CA MET A 1 24.00 -29.48 9.59
C MET A 1 22.58 -29.43 10.13
N GLU A 2 22.15 -30.37 11.00
CA GLU A 2 20.80 -30.36 11.63
C GLU A 2 20.44 -29.05 12.33
N ASN A 3 21.35 -28.48 13.14
CA ASN A 3 21.05 -27.25 13.87
C ASN A 3 20.79 -26.05 12.96
N LYS A 4 21.43 -25.98 11.78
CA LYS A 4 21.19 -24.87 10.83
C LYS A 4 19.80 -25.00 10.20
N ALA A 5 19.45 -26.19 9.72
CA ALA A 5 18.14 -26.43 9.14
C ALA A 5 17.00 -26.18 10.15
N LEU A 6 17.20 -26.54 11.42
CA LEU A 6 16.25 -26.24 12.49
C LEU A 6 16.12 -24.73 12.74
N LEU A 7 17.22 -23.98 12.75
CA LEU A 7 17.19 -22.52 12.91
C LEU A 7 16.48 -21.84 11.74
N ASP A 8 16.76 -22.28 10.50
CA ASP A 8 16.11 -21.77 9.30
C ASP A 8 14.59 -22.04 9.34
N ALA A 9 14.17 -23.23 9.78
CA ALA A 9 12.75 -23.57 9.94
C ALA A 9 12.06 -22.74 11.03
N ILE A 10 12.73 -22.50 12.17
CA ILE A 10 12.21 -21.63 13.23
C ILE A 10 11.99 -20.21 12.70
N GLU A 11 12.91 -19.69 11.91
CA GLU A 11 12.78 -18.35 11.34
C GLU A 11 11.63 -18.26 10.33
N GLN A 12 11.47 -19.27 9.48
CA GLN A 12 10.31 -19.35 8.57
C GLN A 12 8.98 -19.40 9.33
N LEU A 13 8.88 -20.18 10.41
CA LEU A 13 7.68 -20.24 11.23
C LEU A 13 7.38 -18.90 11.91
N LYS A 14 8.39 -18.20 12.40
CA LYS A 14 8.21 -16.85 12.97
C LYS A 14 7.68 -15.87 11.93
N GLN A 15 8.22 -15.90 10.71
CA GLN A 15 7.74 -15.06 9.61
C GLN A 15 6.28 -15.38 9.24
N GLN A 16 5.92 -16.67 9.16
CA GLN A 16 4.54 -17.09 8.92
C GLN A 16 3.59 -16.64 10.03
N VAL A 17 3.96 -16.80 11.31
CA VAL A 17 3.15 -16.35 12.44
C VAL A 17 2.98 -14.83 12.44
N ALA A 18 4.03 -14.08 12.12
CA ALA A 18 3.97 -12.62 11.99
C ALA A 18 3.01 -12.21 10.86
N HIS A 19 3.10 -12.85 9.68
CA HIS A 19 2.19 -12.60 8.56
C HIS A 19 0.73 -12.91 8.91
N LEU A 20 0.48 -14.05 9.56
CA LEU A 20 -0.87 -14.43 10.00
C LEU A 20 -1.44 -13.46 11.03
N THR A 21 -0.61 -13.00 11.98
CA THR A 21 -1.01 -12.00 12.98
C THR A 21 -1.35 -10.67 12.31
N PHE A 22 -0.55 -10.24 11.33
CA PHE A 22 -0.84 -9.05 10.54
C PHE A 22 -2.17 -9.17 9.79
N LYS A 23 -2.39 -10.29 9.07
CA LYS A 23 -3.66 -10.55 8.37
C LYS A 23 -4.87 -10.59 9.30
N GLN A 24 -4.72 -11.18 10.49
CA GLN A 24 -5.78 -11.18 11.50
C GLN A 24 -6.15 -9.76 11.94
N ASN A 25 -5.15 -8.90 12.15
CA ASN A 25 -5.40 -7.50 12.51
C ASN A 25 -6.12 -6.73 11.39
N LEU A 26 -5.75 -6.96 10.11
CA LEU A 26 -6.44 -6.37 8.96
C LEU A 26 -7.92 -6.77 8.88
N LEU A 27 -8.22 -8.05 9.15
CA LEU A 27 -9.60 -8.55 9.17
C LEU A 27 -10.42 -7.96 10.32
N PHE A 28 -9.78 -7.63 11.44
CA PHE A 28 -10.47 -7.03 12.59
C PHE A 28 -10.84 -5.57 12.33
N THR A 29 -9.95 -4.78 11.73
CA THR A 29 -10.21 -3.37 11.40
C THR A 29 -11.12 -3.23 10.17
N ASN A 30 -10.95 -4.08 9.16
CA ASN A 30 -11.85 -4.27 8.00
C ASN A 30 -12.24 -2.95 7.26
N GLY A 31 -11.35 -1.96 7.24
CA GLY A 31 -11.50 -0.76 6.42
C GLY A 31 -11.17 -1.03 4.95
N SER A 32 -11.41 -0.06 4.08
CA SER A 32 -11.17 -0.23 2.64
C SER A 32 -9.68 -0.41 2.31
N VAL A 33 -8.79 0.25 3.06
CA VAL A 33 -7.34 0.03 2.95
C VAL A 33 -6.99 -1.38 3.41
N GLU A 34 -7.43 -1.78 4.59
CA GLU A 34 -7.05 -3.07 5.18
C GLU A 34 -7.57 -4.26 4.39
N ARG A 35 -8.78 -4.12 3.81
CA ARG A 35 -9.32 -5.12 2.88
C ARG A 35 -8.44 -5.24 1.63
N LEU A 36 -8.03 -4.12 1.03
CA LEU A 36 -7.17 -4.16 -0.15
C LEU A 36 -5.80 -4.80 0.16
N VAL A 37 -5.20 -4.44 1.30
CA VAL A 37 -3.93 -5.02 1.76
C VAL A 37 -4.07 -6.53 2.00
N PHE A 38 -5.21 -6.97 2.56
CA PHE A 38 -5.50 -8.38 2.78
C PHE A 38 -5.72 -9.15 1.47
N ASP A 39 -6.51 -8.60 0.55
CA ASP A 39 -6.90 -9.25 -0.71
C ASP A 39 -5.71 -9.45 -1.64
N TYR A 40 -4.74 -8.54 -1.60
CA TYR A 40 -3.49 -8.63 -2.36
C TYR A 40 -2.38 -9.39 -1.60
N ASP A 41 -2.67 -9.94 -0.42
CA ASP A 41 -1.75 -10.72 0.43
C ASP A 41 -0.44 -10.02 0.78
N LEU A 42 -0.50 -8.71 1.03
CA LEU A 42 0.67 -7.91 1.37
C LEU A 42 1.25 -8.32 2.72
N THR A 43 2.58 -8.35 2.80
CA THR A 43 3.29 -8.40 4.09
C THR A 43 3.23 -7.05 4.80
N GLN A 44 3.41 -7.05 6.12
CA GLN A 44 3.51 -5.81 6.90
C GLN A 44 4.66 -4.90 6.42
N ILE A 45 5.77 -5.49 5.95
CA ILE A 45 6.91 -4.76 5.42
C ILE A 45 6.51 -4.01 4.15
N GLN A 46 5.87 -4.69 3.19
CA GLN A 46 5.40 -4.07 1.96
C GLN A 46 4.38 -2.96 2.24
N PHE A 47 3.42 -3.20 3.15
CA PHE A 47 2.45 -2.18 3.50
C PHE A 47 3.10 -0.95 4.15
N THR A 48 4.12 -1.15 4.99
CA THR A 48 4.92 -0.06 5.56
C THR A 48 5.65 0.72 4.48
N GLN A 49 6.31 0.03 3.54
CA GLN A 49 7.01 0.67 2.42
C GLN A 49 6.07 1.50 1.54
N ILE A 50 4.84 1.04 1.32
CA ILE A 50 3.83 1.83 0.61
C ILE A 50 3.51 3.11 1.41
N MET A 51 3.31 3.02 2.72
CA MET A 51 3.03 4.20 3.55
C MET A 51 4.20 5.20 3.54
N ASP A 52 5.44 4.71 3.62
CA ASP A 52 6.64 5.54 3.52
C ASP A 52 6.72 6.26 2.17
N LEU A 53 6.40 5.55 1.08
CA LEU A 53 6.33 6.12 -0.27
C LEU A 53 5.24 7.20 -0.38
N MET A 54 4.07 7.00 0.24
CA MET A 54 3.02 8.01 0.30
C MET A 54 3.47 9.28 1.03
N ASP A 55 4.22 9.14 2.14
CA ASP A 55 4.80 10.27 2.86
C ASP A 55 5.87 11.00 2.04
N GLU A 56 6.67 10.29 1.26
CA GLU A 56 7.62 10.89 0.33
C GLU A 56 6.92 11.74 -0.74
N TYR A 57 5.87 11.20 -1.37
CA TYR A 57 5.09 11.94 -2.38
C TYR A 57 4.37 13.14 -1.79
N ARG A 58 3.78 13.01 -0.60
CA ARG A 58 3.21 14.15 0.15
C ARG A 58 4.24 15.25 0.32
N LYS A 59 5.46 14.91 0.73
CA LYS A 59 6.54 15.89 0.93
C LYS A 59 6.92 16.56 -0.39
N MET A 60 7.10 15.79 -1.47
CA MET A 60 7.42 16.35 -2.78
C MET A 60 6.35 17.33 -3.28
N ILE A 61 5.07 16.97 -3.14
CA ILE A 61 3.93 17.83 -3.50
C ILE A 61 3.92 19.09 -2.64
N GLY A 62 4.12 18.96 -1.33
CA GLY A 62 4.20 20.10 -0.40
C GLY A 62 5.35 21.07 -0.69
N GLU A 63 6.42 20.59 -1.31
CA GLU A 63 7.55 21.38 -1.80
C GLU A 63 7.32 21.99 -3.20
N GLY A 64 6.16 21.74 -3.81
CA GLY A 64 5.82 22.21 -5.15
C GLY A 64 6.53 21.46 -6.28
N LYS A 65 7.08 20.27 -6.00
CA LYS A 65 7.68 19.42 -7.04
C LYS A 65 6.59 18.78 -7.87
N GLN A 66 6.85 18.69 -9.17
CA GLN A 66 5.99 17.95 -10.08
C GLN A 66 6.19 16.46 -9.87
N VAL A 67 5.09 15.73 -9.63
CA VAL A 67 5.07 14.27 -9.47
C VAL A 67 4.35 13.63 -10.65
N SER A 68 4.61 12.35 -10.90
CA SER A 68 4.05 11.60 -12.02
C SER A 68 3.42 10.29 -11.53
N HIS A 69 2.20 10.00 -11.99
CA HIS A 69 1.55 8.72 -11.67
C HIS A 69 2.33 7.53 -12.24
N HIS A 70 2.95 7.68 -13.41
CA HIS A 70 3.76 6.61 -14.01
C HIS A 70 4.97 6.23 -13.13
N GLU A 71 5.67 7.23 -12.58
CA GLU A 71 6.80 6.99 -11.68
C GLU A 71 6.32 6.35 -10.37
N PHE A 72 5.21 6.84 -9.82
CA PHE A 72 4.60 6.26 -8.62
C PHE A 72 4.19 4.80 -8.82
N GLU A 73 3.55 4.47 -9.94
CA GLU A 73 3.15 3.11 -10.30
C GLU A 73 4.35 2.16 -10.41
N MET A 74 5.45 2.62 -11.01
CA MET A 74 6.70 1.83 -11.08
C MET A 74 7.26 1.54 -9.68
N GLN A 75 7.27 2.54 -8.79
CA GLN A 75 7.76 2.39 -7.42
C GLN A 75 6.87 1.48 -6.58
N ILE A 76 5.54 1.57 -6.73
CA ILE A 76 4.61 0.62 -6.11
C ILE A 76 4.85 -0.80 -6.64
N ASN A 77 5.05 -0.99 -7.94
CA ASN A 77 5.31 -2.30 -8.54
C ASN A 77 6.66 -2.89 -8.07
N ALA A 78 7.62 -2.05 -7.65
CA ALA A 78 8.85 -2.52 -7.02
C ALA A 78 8.62 -3.06 -5.58
N ILE A 79 7.61 -2.56 -4.89
CA ILE A 79 7.23 -3.02 -3.53
C ILE A 79 6.30 -4.25 -3.61
N VAL A 80 5.32 -4.22 -4.52
CA VAL A 80 4.30 -5.26 -4.71
C VAL A 80 4.31 -5.70 -6.18
N PRO A 81 5.25 -6.59 -6.55
CA PRO A 81 5.41 -7.03 -7.94
C PRO A 81 4.20 -7.83 -8.44
N ASP A 82 3.99 -7.85 -9.75
CA ASP A 82 2.97 -8.65 -10.44
C ASP A 82 1.50 -8.23 -10.22
N HIS A 83 1.24 -7.09 -9.56
CA HIS A 83 -0.11 -6.58 -9.32
C HIS A 83 -0.53 -5.40 -10.24
N GLY A 84 0.41 -4.92 -11.07
CA GLY A 84 0.16 -3.90 -12.10
C GLY A 84 -0.26 -2.52 -11.56
N TYR A 85 -0.50 -1.58 -12.47
CA TYR A 85 -0.85 -0.19 -12.12
C TYR A 85 -2.18 -0.06 -11.37
N HIS A 86 -3.11 -1.00 -11.59
CA HIS A 86 -4.42 -1.01 -10.93
C HIS A 86 -4.31 -1.05 -9.41
N PHE A 87 -3.30 -1.74 -8.87
CA PHE A 87 -3.08 -1.77 -7.43
C PHE A 87 -2.65 -0.39 -6.89
N ALA A 88 -1.69 0.27 -7.54
CA ALA A 88 -1.18 1.59 -7.15
C ALA A 88 -2.30 2.64 -7.09
N GLU A 89 -3.19 2.59 -8.07
CA GLU A 89 -4.37 3.44 -8.10
C GLU A 89 -5.40 3.06 -7.02
N ALA A 90 -5.70 1.77 -6.85
CA ALA A 90 -6.67 1.32 -5.86
C ALA A 90 -6.23 1.66 -4.42
N ILE A 91 -4.95 1.48 -4.10
CA ILE A 91 -4.44 1.75 -2.74
C ILE A 91 -4.40 3.25 -2.44
N THR A 92 -4.02 4.09 -3.42
CA THR A 92 -4.05 5.56 -3.26
C THR A 92 -5.48 6.08 -3.11
N TYR A 93 -6.42 5.54 -3.87
CA TYR A 93 -7.84 5.85 -3.72
C TYR A 93 -8.37 5.43 -2.34
N ALA A 94 -8.08 4.21 -1.88
CA ALA A 94 -8.48 3.73 -0.57
C ALA A 94 -7.92 4.62 0.56
N PHE A 95 -6.66 5.07 0.47
CA PHE A 95 -6.12 6.03 1.43
C PHE A 95 -6.87 7.36 1.42
N TRP A 96 -7.20 7.90 0.25
CA TRP A 96 -7.98 9.13 0.11
C TRP A 96 -9.38 9.03 0.70
N GLU A 97 -10.07 7.90 0.52
CA GLU A 97 -11.36 7.62 1.16
C GLU A 97 -11.26 7.67 2.69
N ASN A 98 -10.12 7.22 3.23
CA ASN A 98 -9.83 7.20 4.66
C ASN A 98 -9.19 8.51 5.19
N LYS A 99 -9.23 9.60 4.42
CA LYS A 99 -8.68 10.92 4.81
C LYS A 99 -7.16 10.85 5.10
N ARG A 100 -6.44 9.99 4.38
CA ARG A 100 -4.99 9.82 4.45
C ARG A 100 -4.36 10.15 3.10
N TRP A 101 -3.29 10.92 3.11
CA TRP A 101 -2.54 11.35 1.91
C TRP A 101 -3.43 11.85 0.77
N GLU A 102 -4.41 12.69 1.11
CA GLU A 102 -5.42 13.14 0.15
C GLU A 102 -4.78 13.86 -1.04
N GLU A 103 -3.75 14.66 -0.77
CA GLU A 103 -2.94 15.37 -1.74
C GLU A 103 -2.27 14.44 -2.76
N VAL A 104 -1.83 13.25 -2.35
CA VAL A 104 -1.15 12.30 -3.24
C VAL A 104 -2.14 11.77 -4.27
N PHE A 105 -3.32 11.31 -3.83
CA PHE A 105 -4.36 10.87 -4.76
C PHE A 105 -4.86 12.02 -5.65
N ASN A 106 -5.02 13.21 -5.06
CA ASN A 106 -5.52 14.38 -5.79
C ASN A 106 -4.57 14.80 -6.92
N GLU A 107 -3.27 14.78 -6.66
CA GLU A 107 -2.26 15.17 -7.66
C GLU A 107 -2.07 14.09 -8.72
N LEU A 108 -2.03 12.81 -8.33
CA LEU A 108 -1.71 11.72 -9.24
C LEU A 108 -2.91 11.25 -10.08
N TYR A 109 -4.11 11.18 -9.51
CA TYR A 109 -5.23 10.45 -10.11
C TYR A 109 -6.54 11.25 -10.22
N ARG A 110 -6.83 12.21 -9.34
CA ARG A 110 -8.14 12.91 -9.32
C ARG A 110 -8.48 13.64 -10.63
N GLY A 111 -7.49 14.03 -11.42
CA GLY A 111 -7.69 14.64 -12.74
C GLY A 111 -8.22 13.68 -13.81
N MET A 112 -8.16 12.36 -13.58
CA MET A 112 -8.60 11.35 -14.55
C MET A 112 -10.14 11.30 -14.68
N GLU A 113 -10.63 11.01 -15.88
CA GLU A 113 -12.07 11.02 -16.22
C GLU A 113 -12.94 10.25 -15.21
N LYS A 114 -12.49 9.06 -14.81
CA LYS A 114 -13.23 8.18 -13.90
C LYS A 114 -13.39 8.72 -12.48
N TYR A 115 -12.56 9.67 -12.05
CA TYR A 115 -12.62 10.25 -10.71
C TYR A 115 -13.30 11.62 -10.67
N LYS A 116 -13.65 12.20 -11.82
CA LYS A 116 -14.28 13.53 -11.91
C LYS A 116 -15.55 13.66 -11.08
N TYR A 117 -16.32 12.59 -10.95
CA TYR A 117 -17.61 12.58 -10.26
C TYR A 117 -17.56 11.91 -8.89
N VAL A 118 -16.39 11.43 -8.47
CA VAL A 118 -16.26 10.74 -7.18
C VAL A 118 -16.34 11.75 -6.05
N LYS A 119 -17.34 11.52 -5.19
CA LYS A 119 -17.57 12.26 -3.96
C LYS A 119 -17.25 11.34 -2.79
N ARG A 120 -16.55 11.88 -1.79
CA ARG A 120 -16.36 11.18 -0.52
C ARG A 120 -17.63 11.33 0.30
N GLU A 121 -18.17 10.23 0.81
CA GLU A 121 -19.23 10.29 1.81
C GLU A 121 -18.66 10.96 3.08
N ILE A 122 -19.39 11.94 3.61
CA ILE A 122 -18.92 12.84 4.70
C ILE A 122 -19.14 12.18 6.06
#